data_AF-A0A8T4ZQL4-F1
#
_entry.id   AF-A0A8T4ZQL4-F1
#
_cell.length_a   1.000
_cell.length_b   1.000
_cell.length_c   1.000
_cell.angle_alpha   90.00
_cell.angle_beta   90.00
_cell.angle_gamma   90.00
#
_symmetry.space_group_name_H-M   'P 1'
#
loop_
_entity.id
_entity.type
_entity.pdbx_description
1 polymer ?
#
loop_
_entity_poly.entity_id
_entity_poly.type
_entity_poly.pdbx_seq_one_letter_code
_entity_poly.pdbx_strand_id
1 'polypeptide(L)'
;MRPVRLGIPLAALIFLAIFCLQPPLCADSAVSYQLLDSLEGSTYYRLNVAVSQSLYDYYAGKTHRLSSYMDYDKLVTPYALRPITDCLQEIYADDEGLANGALMIVHQIPYEVTGPVRYPVETIVANKGDCDLFSTGAASILKAGSIDVVLLYYEDEAHMNIGVGLSQPPQNARTRAYYVTYNNVRYYIAECTGEDWQNGWRVGECPEELRDATPKVVPLEDFEQEAFGQVSASYKTLMPSTLSLAASPMFLIEKGTITLSGQLSTAQADATITFYVSVNNSPWRVVGTTSTDSAGRFTYYWDTDVSGICSIRASWSGNENYAGADSSVLTITVLSLLFVILIAAVGVLAIVGLATFIMSKRAPQGVPEPQAPEISY
;
A
#
# COMPACT_ATOMS: atom_id res chain seq x y z
N MET A 1 -22.25 -70.43 17.28
CA MET A 1 -21.78 -69.77 16.05
C MET A 1 -22.27 -68.33 16.06
N ARG A 2 -21.40 -67.40 15.66
CA ARG A 2 -21.40 -65.98 16.07
C ARG A 2 -22.52 -65.13 15.44
N PRO A 3 -23.00 -64.09 16.14
CA PRO A 3 -23.85 -63.05 15.56
C PRO A 3 -23.00 -62.07 14.73
N VAL A 4 -23.56 -61.63 13.60
CA VAL A 4 -23.00 -60.58 12.73
C VAL A 4 -23.17 -59.23 13.43
N ARG A 5 -22.06 -58.59 13.81
CA ARG A 5 -22.05 -57.19 14.26
C ARG A 5 -22.00 -56.28 13.03
N LEU A 6 -23.02 -55.43 12.91
CA LEU A 6 -23.05 -54.31 11.98
C LEU A 6 -22.02 -53.27 12.45
N GLY A 7 -20.86 -53.22 11.79
CA GLY A 7 -19.86 -52.18 12.02
C GLY A 7 -20.19 -50.94 11.18
N ILE A 8 -20.71 -49.91 11.83
CA ILE A 8 -20.76 -48.55 11.25
C ILE A 8 -19.32 -48.02 11.29
N PRO A 9 -18.72 -47.57 10.17
CA PRO A 9 -17.42 -46.93 10.23
C PRO A 9 -17.58 -45.55 10.89
N LEU A 10 -17.10 -45.48 12.13
CA LEU A 10 -16.86 -44.25 12.89
C LEU A 10 -15.72 -43.46 12.24
N ALA A 11 -15.99 -42.84 11.08
CA ALA A 11 -15.02 -42.05 10.33
C ALA A 11 -15.60 -40.72 9.81
N ALA A 12 -16.61 -40.18 10.50
CA ALA A 12 -17.18 -38.89 10.19
C ALA A 12 -17.67 -38.25 11.50
N LEU A 13 -16.79 -37.50 12.19
CA LEU A 13 -17.10 -36.41 13.14
C LEU A 13 -15.88 -36.07 14.03
N ILE A 14 -14.74 -35.72 13.44
CA ILE A 14 -13.75 -34.83 14.08
C ILE A 14 -13.15 -33.95 12.97
N PHE A 15 -13.93 -32.98 12.49
CA PHE A 15 -13.42 -31.74 11.91
C PHE A 15 -13.91 -30.61 12.83
N LEU A 16 -13.51 -30.70 14.10
CA LEU A 16 -13.80 -29.70 15.11
C LEU A 16 -12.62 -28.74 15.14
N ALA A 17 -12.83 -27.58 14.52
CA ALA A 17 -12.19 -26.31 14.84
C ALA A 17 -10.69 -26.36 15.18
N ILE A 18 -9.85 -26.56 14.16
CA ILE A 18 -8.59 -25.81 14.09
C ILE A 18 -8.92 -24.54 13.30
N PHE A 19 -9.73 -23.67 13.91
CA PHE A 19 -9.66 -22.27 13.55
C PHE A 19 -8.31 -21.83 14.08
N CYS A 20 -7.40 -21.58 13.13
CA CYS A 20 -6.12 -20.95 13.36
C CYS A 20 -6.21 -19.88 14.45
N LEU A 21 -5.77 -20.21 15.66
CA LEU A 21 -5.05 -19.27 16.51
C LEU A 21 -3.70 -19.02 15.84
N GLN A 22 -3.74 -18.42 14.65
CA GLN A 22 -2.62 -17.61 14.24
C GLN A 22 -2.86 -16.25 14.89
N PRO A 23 -1.96 -15.76 15.75
CA PRO A 23 -2.01 -14.34 16.09
C PRO A 23 -2.02 -13.57 14.76
N PRO A 24 -2.78 -12.47 14.65
CA PRO A 24 -2.74 -11.65 13.45
C PRO A 24 -1.31 -11.11 13.35
N LEU A 25 -0.45 -11.77 12.57
CA LEU A 25 0.84 -11.25 12.19
C LEU A 25 0.60 -10.27 11.03
N CYS A 26 -0.07 -9.16 11.32
CA CYS A 26 0.28 -7.88 10.73
C CYS A 26 1.16 -7.21 11.76
N ALA A 27 2.45 -7.53 11.74
CA ALA A 27 3.41 -6.85 12.60
C ALA A 27 3.77 -5.55 11.90
N ASP A 28 3.24 -4.43 12.40
CA ASP A 28 3.68 -3.11 11.96
C ASP A 28 5.20 -3.00 12.15
N SER A 29 5.86 -2.47 11.14
CA SER A 29 7.31 -2.26 11.20
C SER A 29 7.58 -0.88 11.79
N ALA A 30 8.39 -0.82 12.85
CA ALA A 30 8.74 0.43 13.52
C ALA A 30 10.25 0.68 13.46
N VAL A 31 10.63 1.91 13.16
CA VAL A 31 12.01 2.41 13.15
C VAL A 31 12.07 3.71 13.96
N SER A 32 13.26 4.06 14.46
CA SER A 32 13.48 5.34 15.13
C SER A 32 14.66 6.07 14.52
N TYR A 33 14.51 7.38 14.34
CA TYR A 33 15.57 8.30 13.91
C TYR A 33 15.88 9.29 15.03
N GLN A 34 17.14 9.65 15.18
CA GLN A 34 17.61 10.73 16.06
C GLN A 34 17.67 12.05 15.29
N LEU A 35 17.31 13.15 15.95
CA LEU A 35 17.35 14.50 15.40
C LEU A 35 17.92 15.46 16.44
N LEU A 36 18.56 16.54 15.99
CA LEU A 36 19.03 17.63 16.83
C LEU A 36 18.05 18.81 16.75
N ASP A 37 17.94 19.64 17.79
CA ASP A 37 17.20 20.92 17.72
C ASP A 37 17.83 21.91 16.72
N SER A 38 19.14 21.81 16.54
CA SER A 38 19.89 22.56 15.54
C SER A 38 21.19 21.83 15.21
N LEU A 39 21.87 22.20 14.13
CA LEU A 39 23.09 21.54 13.68
C LEU A 39 24.30 21.65 14.65
N GLU A 40 24.24 22.56 15.61
CA GLU A 40 25.20 22.69 16.73
C GLU A 40 24.52 22.48 18.08
N GLY A 41 23.30 21.96 18.05
CA GLY A 41 22.42 21.78 19.19
C GLY A 41 22.88 20.69 20.14
N SER A 42 22.30 20.69 21.33
CA SER A 42 22.56 19.69 22.37
C SER A 42 21.32 18.89 22.74
N THR A 43 20.16 19.26 22.18
CA THR A 43 18.89 18.58 22.45
C THR A 43 18.67 17.50 21.41
N TYR A 44 18.39 16.29 21.88
CA TYR A 44 18.12 15.13 21.03
C TYR A 44 16.64 14.80 21.04
N TYR A 45 16.09 14.55 19.85
CA TYR A 45 14.74 14.05 19.65
C TYR A 45 14.82 12.67 19.03
N ARG A 46 13.95 11.77 19.51
CA ARG A 46 13.77 10.44 18.92
C ARG A 46 12.45 10.43 18.16
N LEU A 47 12.53 10.53 16.84
CA LEU A 47 11.37 10.37 15.97
C LEU A 47 11.08 8.88 15.78
N ASN A 48 9.95 8.41 16.29
CA ASN A 48 9.48 7.05 16.04
C ASN A 48 8.59 7.06 14.81
N VAL A 49 8.86 6.17 13.86
CA VAL A 49 8.08 5.99 12.63
C VAL A 49 7.58 4.56 12.59
N ALA A 50 6.31 4.36 12.28
CA ALA A 50 5.75 3.03 12.04
C ALA A 50 5.00 2.96 10.71
N VAL A 51 5.11 1.81 10.07
CA VAL A 51 4.52 1.48 8.78
C VAL A 51 3.57 0.29 8.97
N SER A 52 2.30 0.48 8.62
CA SER A 52 1.34 -0.63 8.64
C SER A 52 1.62 -1.63 7.52
N GLN A 53 1.31 -2.90 7.75
CA GLN A 53 1.46 -3.93 6.73
C GLN A 53 0.65 -3.58 5.47
N SER A 54 -0.52 -2.96 5.63
CA SER A 54 -1.36 -2.51 4.52
C SER A 54 -0.69 -1.45 3.65
N LEU A 55 -0.02 -0.48 4.27
CA LEU A 55 0.70 0.54 3.55
C LEU A 55 1.92 -0.05 2.82
N TYR A 56 2.68 -0.91 3.50
CA TYR A 56 3.82 -1.60 2.91
C TYR A 56 3.39 -2.44 1.69
N ASP A 57 2.38 -3.30 1.83
CA ASP A 57 1.90 -4.18 0.76
C ASP A 57 1.34 -3.39 -0.43
N TYR A 58 0.75 -2.22 -0.19
CA TYR A 58 0.29 -1.33 -1.26
C TYR A 58 1.47 -0.84 -2.11
N TYR A 59 2.54 -0.34 -1.48
CA TYR A 59 3.72 0.12 -2.20
C TYR A 59 4.54 -1.04 -2.80
N ALA A 60 4.69 -2.15 -2.07
CA ALA A 60 5.33 -3.36 -2.59
C ALA A 60 4.56 -3.98 -3.77
N GLY A 61 3.25 -3.72 -3.87
CA GLY A 61 2.40 -4.15 -4.97
C GLY A 61 2.43 -3.23 -6.20
N LYS A 62 2.99 -2.02 -6.08
CA LYS A 62 3.15 -1.10 -7.21
C LYS A 62 4.26 -1.55 -8.15
N THR A 63 4.34 -0.89 -9.30
CA THR A 63 5.47 -1.13 -10.22
C THR A 63 6.74 -0.46 -9.69
N HIS A 64 7.83 -1.22 -9.72
CA HIS A 64 9.20 -0.75 -9.47
C HIS A 64 10.02 -0.64 -10.76
N ARG A 65 9.35 -0.59 -11.92
CA ARG A 65 10.02 -0.50 -13.22
C ARG A 65 10.21 0.97 -13.59
N LEU A 66 11.46 1.34 -13.79
CA LEU A 66 11.84 2.63 -14.37
C LEU A 66 12.20 2.41 -15.85
N SER A 67 11.63 3.21 -16.74
CA SER A 67 11.91 3.18 -18.19
C SER A 67 12.97 4.21 -18.58
N SER A 68 13.12 5.28 -17.79
CA SER A 68 14.15 6.31 -17.94
C SER A 68 14.50 6.93 -16.58
N TYR A 69 15.58 7.70 -16.52
CA TYR A 69 15.96 8.44 -15.31
C TYR A 69 14.89 9.48 -14.89
N MET A 70 14.01 9.91 -15.80
CA MET A 70 12.91 10.81 -15.43
C MET A 70 11.87 10.11 -14.55
N ASP A 71 11.73 8.79 -14.63
CA ASP A 71 10.71 8.04 -13.88
C ASP A 71 11.00 7.95 -12.37
N TYR A 72 12.15 8.45 -11.91
CA TYR A 72 12.46 8.49 -10.48
C TYR A 72 11.53 9.44 -9.71
N ASP A 73 10.92 10.44 -10.36
CA ASP A 73 9.94 11.31 -9.72
C ASP A 73 8.69 10.55 -9.24
N LYS A 74 8.28 9.49 -9.94
CA LYS A 74 7.16 8.60 -9.57
C LYS A 74 7.38 7.87 -8.25
N LEU A 75 8.63 7.73 -7.81
CA LEU A 75 8.97 7.14 -6.52
C LEU A 75 8.86 8.14 -5.36
N VAL A 76 8.73 9.44 -5.65
CA VAL A 76 8.51 10.46 -4.63
C VAL A 76 7.05 10.40 -4.18
N THR A 77 6.84 10.16 -2.88
CA THR A 77 5.53 9.92 -2.26
C THR A 77 5.30 10.84 -1.05
N PRO A 78 5.10 12.15 -1.26
CA PRO A 78 5.02 13.11 -0.17
C PRO A 78 3.84 12.87 0.78
N TYR A 79 2.69 12.45 0.23
CA TYR A 79 1.50 12.20 1.06
C TYR A 79 1.77 11.15 2.13
N ALA A 80 2.43 10.03 1.77
CA ALA A 80 2.67 8.92 2.68
C ALA A 80 3.66 9.27 3.80
N LEU A 81 4.59 10.20 3.57
CA LEU A 81 5.60 10.64 4.54
C LEU A 81 5.24 11.96 5.24
N ARG A 82 4.05 12.53 4.98
CA ARG A 82 3.62 13.78 5.60
C ARG A 82 3.77 13.79 7.13
N PRO A 83 3.41 12.73 7.88
CA PRO A 83 3.57 12.74 9.34
C PRO A 83 5.03 12.90 9.82
N ILE A 84 6.01 12.40 9.06
CA ILE A 84 7.44 12.64 9.36
C ILE A 84 7.74 14.14 9.22
N THR A 85 7.23 14.75 8.16
CA THR A 85 7.44 16.17 7.86
C THR A 85 6.78 17.06 8.92
N ASP A 86 5.55 16.74 9.30
CA ASP A 86 4.81 17.47 10.33
C ASP A 86 5.61 17.47 11.66
N CYS A 87 6.20 16.32 12.05
CA CYS A 87 7.10 16.26 13.19
C CYS A 87 8.35 17.13 13.01
N LEU A 88 9.02 17.07 11.85
CA LEU A 88 10.20 17.90 11.59
C LEU A 88 9.90 19.39 11.71
N GLN A 89 8.71 19.83 11.29
CA GLN A 89 8.27 21.23 11.39
C GLN A 89 7.98 21.68 12.83
N GLU A 90 7.84 20.76 13.79
CA GLU A 90 7.81 21.10 15.23
C GLU A 90 9.18 21.58 15.73
N ILE A 91 10.27 21.13 15.08
CA ILE A 91 11.66 21.47 15.44
C ILE A 91 12.19 22.60 14.56
N TYR A 92 12.00 22.51 13.24
CA TYR A 92 12.63 23.39 12.26
C TYR A 92 11.61 24.37 11.66
N ALA A 93 11.79 25.66 11.95
CA ALA A 93 10.86 26.71 11.52
C ALA A 93 11.11 27.22 10.09
N ASP A 94 12.29 26.99 9.52
CA ASP A 94 12.71 27.48 8.21
C ASP A 94 13.07 26.33 7.25
N ASP A 95 13.02 26.63 5.94
CA ASP A 95 13.24 25.67 4.86
C ASP A 95 14.62 25.01 4.90
N GLU A 96 15.66 25.73 5.33
CA GLU A 96 17.02 25.19 5.45
C GLU A 96 17.11 24.21 6.62
N GLY A 97 16.52 24.57 7.77
CA GLY A 97 16.37 23.67 8.92
C GLY A 97 15.62 22.39 8.55
N LEU A 98 14.49 22.51 7.84
CA LEU A 98 13.71 21.36 7.39
C LEU A 98 14.50 20.47 6.41
N ALA A 99 15.23 21.06 5.47
CA ALA A 99 16.14 20.34 4.56
C ALA A 99 17.18 19.52 5.32
N ASN A 100 17.88 20.14 6.28
CA ASN A 100 18.87 19.45 7.10
C ASN A 100 18.24 18.38 8.01
N GLY A 101 17.01 18.61 8.50
CA GLY A 101 16.21 17.62 9.22
C GLY A 101 15.94 16.35 8.40
N ALA A 102 15.55 16.52 7.13
CA ALA A 102 15.35 15.39 6.22
C ALA A 102 16.65 14.64 5.93
N LEU A 103 17.78 15.35 5.76
CA LEU A 103 19.11 14.75 5.57
C LEU A 103 19.52 13.91 6.79
N MET A 104 19.33 14.44 8.01
CA MET A 104 19.61 13.69 9.24
C MET A 104 18.84 12.37 9.34
N ILE A 105 17.60 12.30 8.82
CA ILE A 105 16.84 11.05 8.77
C ILE A 105 17.51 10.05 7.83
N VAL A 106 17.78 10.44 6.57
CA VAL A 106 18.30 9.49 5.58
C VAL A 106 19.75 9.07 5.86
N HIS A 107 20.57 9.91 6.49
CA HIS A 107 21.93 9.57 6.92
C HIS A 107 21.99 8.51 8.04
N GLN A 108 20.86 8.19 8.68
CA GLN A 108 20.80 7.11 9.66
C GLN A 108 20.47 5.76 9.03
N ILE A 109 20.11 5.73 7.75
CA ILE A 109 19.75 4.51 7.05
C ILE A 109 21.03 3.87 6.50
N PRO A 110 21.36 2.62 6.86
CA PRO A 110 22.54 1.93 6.35
C PRO A 110 22.59 1.87 4.82
N TYR A 111 23.73 2.26 4.26
CA TYR A 111 23.96 2.16 2.83
C TYR A 111 24.14 0.70 2.39
N GLU A 112 23.29 0.24 1.48
CA GLU A 112 23.38 -1.07 0.84
C GLU A 112 22.90 -0.89 -0.61
N VAL A 113 23.73 -1.24 -1.59
CA VAL A 113 23.32 -1.21 -3.01
C VAL A 113 22.12 -2.12 -3.19
N THR A 114 21.01 -1.57 -3.67
CA THR A 114 19.76 -2.30 -3.82
C THR A 114 19.38 -2.51 -5.28
N GLY A 115 18.58 -3.54 -5.51
CA GLY A 115 17.96 -3.79 -6.80
C GLY A 115 16.81 -4.80 -6.64
N PRO A 116 15.60 -4.53 -7.17
CA PRO A 116 15.14 -3.31 -7.86
C PRO A 116 14.96 -2.10 -6.92
N VAL A 117 14.66 -0.92 -7.50
CA VAL A 117 14.27 0.29 -6.74
C VAL A 117 13.06 0.04 -5.86
N ARG A 118 12.88 0.86 -4.82
CA ARG A 118 11.83 0.73 -3.80
C ARG A 118 11.17 2.08 -3.53
N TYR A 119 9.91 2.07 -3.12
CA TYR A 119 9.27 3.30 -2.62
C TYR A 119 9.80 3.66 -1.22
N PRO A 120 9.75 4.93 -0.81
CA PRO A 120 10.25 5.37 0.49
C PRO A 120 9.69 4.58 1.69
N VAL A 121 8.41 4.19 1.64
CA VAL A 121 7.78 3.34 2.66
C VAL A 121 8.49 1.98 2.78
N GLU A 122 8.85 1.35 1.66
CA GLU A 122 9.58 0.08 1.67
C GLU A 122 11.01 0.27 2.19
N THR A 123 11.66 1.39 1.85
CA THR A 123 13.01 1.74 2.36
C THR A 123 13.01 1.90 3.87
N ILE A 124 11.98 2.54 4.44
CA ILE A 124 11.81 2.67 5.91
C ILE A 124 11.67 1.28 6.55
N VAL A 125 10.85 0.40 5.98
CA VAL A 125 10.63 -0.97 6.51
C VAL A 125 11.90 -1.81 6.41
N ALA A 126 12.61 -1.74 5.28
CA ALA A 126 13.85 -2.48 5.07
C ALA A 126 15.00 -1.94 5.92
N ASN A 127 14.93 -0.66 6.29
CA ASN A 127 15.96 0.11 6.99
C ASN A 127 17.34 -0.05 6.36
N LYS A 128 17.39 0.06 5.02
CA LYS A 128 18.59 0.06 4.19
C LYS A 128 18.27 0.51 2.79
N GLY A 129 19.25 1.10 2.11
CA GLY A 129 19.08 1.56 0.73
C GLY A 129 20.35 2.17 0.16
N ASP A 130 20.27 2.63 -1.07
CA ASP A 130 21.33 3.34 -1.79
C ASP A 130 20.89 4.75 -2.18
N CYS A 131 21.73 5.43 -2.97
CA CYS A 131 21.64 6.86 -3.24
C CYS A 131 20.27 7.31 -3.78
N ASP A 132 19.62 6.53 -4.64
CA ASP A 132 18.31 6.86 -5.19
C ASP A 132 17.16 6.67 -4.17
N LEU A 133 17.22 5.62 -3.34
CA LEU A 133 16.24 5.41 -2.27
C LEU A 133 16.31 6.51 -1.20
N PHE A 134 17.52 6.95 -0.85
CA PHE A 134 17.70 8.04 0.10
C PHE A 134 17.26 9.38 -0.49
N SER A 135 17.57 9.63 -1.77
CA SER A 135 17.15 10.84 -2.48
C SER A 135 15.64 10.94 -2.62
N THR A 136 14.97 9.86 -3.03
CA THR A 136 13.50 9.84 -3.17
C THR A 136 12.81 9.93 -1.81
N GLY A 137 13.38 9.34 -0.75
CA GLY A 137 12.91 9.49 0.62
C GLY A 137 13.01 10.93 1.13
N ALA A 138 14.18 11.55 1.03
CA ALA A 138 14.39 12.94 1.44
C ALA A 138 13.53 13.92 0.61
N ALA A 139 13.45 13.72 -0.71
CA ALA A 139 12.58 14.51 -1.58
C ALA A 139 11.09 14.39 -1.19
N SER A 140 10.64 13.18 -0.80
CA SER A 140 9.27 12.95 -0.35
C SER A 140 8.94 13.72 0.92
N ILE A 141 9.84 13.71 1.91
CA ILE A 141 9.71 14.49 3.15
C ILE A 141 9.63 15.99 2.81
N LEU A 142 10.58 16.49 2.04
CA LEU A 142 10.66 17.93 1.75
C LEU A 142 9.50 18.43 0.89
N LYS A 143 9.07 17.67 -0.12
CA LYS A 143 7.88 18.02 -0.90
C LYS A 143 6.61 18.02 -0.05
N ALA A 144 6.51 17.17 0.98
CA ALA A 144 5.35 17.18 1.88
C ALA A 144 5.27 18.47 2.71
N GLY A 145 6.44 19.04 3.03
CA GLY A 145 6.63 20.35 3.66
C GLY A 145 6.51 21.53 2.69
N SER A 146 6.10 21.29 1.44
CA SER A 146 6.00 22.30 0.37
C SER A 146 7.33 22.98 -0.01
N ILE A 147 8.46 22.33 0.28
CA ILE A 147 9.78 22.78 -0.18
C ILE A 147 9.94 22.42 -1.65
N ASP A 148 10.49 23.33 -2.45
CA ASP A 148 10.78 23.01 -3.85
C ASP A 148 12.04 22.16 -3.94
N VAL A 149 11.95 21.03 -4.64
CA VAL A 149 12.99 20.00 -4.70
C VAL A 149 13.01 19.39 -6.10
N VAL A 150 14.20 19.08 -6.57
CA VAL A 150 14.46 18.28 -7.78
C VAL A 150 15.38 17.11 -7.43
N LEU A 151 15.33 16.02 -8.19
CA LEU A 151 16.37 14.99 -8.10
C LEU A 151 17.53 15.36 -9.04
N LEU A 152 18.74 15.03 -8.62
CA LEU A 152 19.99 15.23 -9.34
C LEU A 152 20.55 13.85 -9.68
N TYR A 153 20.40 13.44 -10.93
CA TYR A 153 20.88 12.16 -11.43
C TYR A 153 22.27 12.32 -12.08
N TYR A 154 23.28 11.75 -11.44
CA TYR A 154 24.68 11.77 -11.87
C TYR A 154 25.00 10.45 -12.59
N GLU A 155 24.81 10.44 -13.92
CA GLU A 155 24.92 9.22 -14.73
C GLU A 155 26.35 8.66 -14.75
N ASP A 156 27.36 9.53 -14.93
CA ASP A 156 28.76 9.11 -15.06
C ASP A 156 29.34 8.65 -13.71
N GLU A 157 28.86 9.25 -12.61
CA GLU A 157 29.26 8.94 -11.24
C GLU A 157 28.45 7.80 -10.62
N ALA A 158 27.43 7.31 -11.34
CA ALA A 158 26.46 6.31 -10.85
C ALA A 158 25.88 6.69 -9.49
N HIS A 159 25.48 7.95 -9.33
CA HIS A 159 25.02 8.53 -8.08
C HIS A 159 23.69 9.29 -8.25
N MET A 160 22.95 9.44 -7.16
CA MET A 160 21.76 10.28 -7.12
C MET A 160 21.72 11.07 -5.83
N ASN A 161 21.25 12.31 -5.95
CA ASN A 161 21.06 13.20 -4.83
C ASN A 161 19.86 14.14 -5.06
N ILE A 162 19.60 15.08 -4.16
CA ILE A 162 18.56 16.10 -4.34
C ILE A 162 19.15 17.51 -4.44
N GLY A 163 18.42 18.38 -5.13
CA GLY A 163 18.62 19.81 -5.14
C GLY A 163 17.46 20.50 -4.45
N VAL A 164 17.73 21.36 -3.46
CA VAL A 164 16.72 22.03 -2.66
C VAL A 164 16.64 23.51 -3.03
N GLY A 165 15.46 23.96 -3.46
CA GLY A 165 15.17 25.35 -3.77
C GLY A 165 14.95 26.14 -2.48
N LEU A 166 15.92 26.97 -2.13
CA LEU A 166 15.85 27.85 -0.96
C LEU A 166 15.70 29.31 -1.39
N SER A 167 14.90 30.08 -0.64
CA SER A 167 14.70 31.51 -0.92
C SER A 167 15.97 32.34 -0.71
N GLN A 168 16.87 31.89 0.16
CA GLN A 168 18.18 32.47 0.41
C GLN A 168 19.26 31.37 0.35
N PRO A 169 20.53 31.72 0.06
CA PRO A 169 21.62 30.76 0.17
C PRO A 169 21.70 30.14 1.57
N PRO A 170 22.01 28.83 1.68
CA PRO A 170 22.09 28.16 2.98
C PRO A 170 23.21 28.77 3.82
N GLN A 171 22.91 29.00 5.09
CA GLN A 171 23.81 29.66 6.04
C GLN A 171 24.61 28.66 6.88
N ASN A 172 24.13 27.43 7.01
CA ASN A 172 24.74 26.40 7.84
C ASN A 172 25.76 25.54 7.08
N ALA A 173 25.86 25.67 5.75
CA ALA A 173 26.90 25.01 4.97
C ALA A 173 28.29 25.43 5.48
N ARG A 174 29.17 24.46 5.76
CA ARG A 174 30.51 24.71 6.33
C ARG A 174 31.51 25.21 5.29
N THR A 175 31.16 25.09 4.02
CA THR A 175 31.94 25.55 2.88
C THR A 175 31.07 26.42 1.97
N ARG A 176 31.64 26.93 0.87
CA ARG A 176 30.84 27.63 -0.14
C ARG A 176 29.68 26.74 -0.59
N ALA A 177 28.47 27.29 -0.68
CA ALA A 177 27.30 26.54 -1.11
C ALA A 177 27.38 26.22 -2.61
N TYR A 178 27.14 24.96 -2.95
CA TYR A 178 27.03 24.46 -4.32
C TYR A 178 25.55 24.34 -4.71
N TYR A 179 25.27 24.63 -5.98
CA TYR A 179 23.91 24.58 -6.51
C TYR A 179 23.93 24.27 -8.01
N VAL A 180 22.82 23.71 -8.48
CA VAL A 180 22.50 23.65 -9.91
C VAL A 180 21.43 24.71 -10.22
N THR A 181 21.46 25.26 -11.43
CA THR A 181 20.42 26.19 -11.88
C THR A 181 19.50 25.46 -12.85
N TYR A 182 18.21 25.44 -12.55
CA TYR A 182 17.18 24.85 -13.39
C TYR A 182 15.96 25.80 -13.41
N ASN A 183 15.44 26.12 -14.59
CA ASN A 183 14.32 27.07 -14.77
C ASN A 183 14.48 28.40 -13.98
N ASN A 184 15.69 28.96 -13.97
CA ASN A 184 16.06 30.19 -13.24
C ASN A 184 15.96 30.10 -11.70
N VAL A 185 15.78 28.89 -11.16
CA VAL A 185 15.82 28.61 -9.72
C VAL A 185 17.17 27.96 -9.38
N ARG A 186 17.76 28.37 -8.25
CA ARG A 186 18.95 27.74 -7.70
C ARG A 186 18.53 26.63 -6.75
N TYR A 187 18.89 25.40 -7.10
CA TYR A 187 18.69 24.23 -6.26
C TYR A 187 20.02 23.87 -5.61
N TYR A 188 20.11 24.09 -4.30
CA TYR A 188 21.30 23.81 -3.51
C TYR A 188 21.48 22.30 -3.33
N ILE A 189 22.69 21.79 -3.56
CA ILE A 189 23.00 20.36 -3.46
C ILE A 189 22.78 19.91 -2.02
N ALA A 190 22.12 18.77 -1.80
CA ALA A 190 21.84 18.26 -0.46
C ALA A 190 22.13 16.76 -0.39
N GLU A 191 23.40 16.39 -0.21
CA GLU A 191 23.91 14.99 -0.19
C GLU A 191 23.18 14.07 0.80
N CYS A 192 22.38 13.17 0.22
CA CYS A 192 21.54 12.22 0.93
C CYS A 192 22.30 10.97 1.39
N THR A 193 23.52 10.72 0.89
CA THR A 193 24.37 9.61 1.34
C THR A 193 25.43 10.10 2.33
N GLY A 194 25.28 9.71 3.59
CA GLY A 194 26.22 10.06 4.67
C GLY A 194 26.03 9.13 5.85
N GLU A 195 27.11 8.67 6.47
CA GLU A 195 27.06 7.69 7.57
C GLU A 195 27.09 8.34 8.97
N ASP A 196 27.64 9.56 9.09
CA ASP A 196 27.64 10.34 10.32
C ASP A 196 26.47 11.32 10.28
N TRP A 197 25.28 10.90 10.70
CA TRP A 197 24.10 11.78 10.69
C TRP A 197 24.25 13.03 11.57
N GLN A 198 25.14 13.03 12.58
CA GLN A 198 25.33 14.17 13.49
C GLN A 198 26.16 15.27 12.84
N ASN A 199 27.21 14.89 12.10
CA ASN A 199 28.10 15.83 11.39
C ASN A 199 28.02 15.69 9.87
N GLY A 200 26.92 15.11 9.40
CA GLY A 200 26.68 14.72 8.02
C GLY A 200 26.57 15.91 7.09
N TRP A 201 26.20 15.62 5.85
CA TRP A 201 26.05 16.65 4.85
C TRP A 201 24.94 17.62 5.21
N ARG A 202 25.21 18.90 4.97
CA ARG A 202 24.22 19.98 5.10
C ARG A 202 23.81 20.44 3.71
N VAL A 203 22.58 20.92 3.56
CA VAL A 203 22.16 21.54 2.29
C VAL A 203 23.12 22.67 1.89
N GLY A 204 23.54 22.66 0.63
CA GLY A 204 24.59 23.49 0.06
C GLY A 204 25.97 22.81 0.03
N GLU A 205 26.21 21.74 0.76
CA GLU A 205 27.49 21.02 0.72
C GLU A 205 27.52 20.00 -0.43
N CYS A 206 28.70 19.79 -1.01
CA CYS A 206 28.89 18.92 -2.16
C CYS A 206 30.15 18.05 -1.97
N PRO A 207 30.04 16.71 -2.09
CA PRO A 207 31.19 15.81 -2.17
C PRO A 207 32.18 16.24 -3.25
N GLU A 208 33.47 16.01 -3.03
CA GLU A 208 34.53 16.51 -3.92
C GLU A 208 34.37 15.96 -5.33
N GLU A 209 33.96 14.71 -5.41
CA GLU A 209 33.75 13.93 -6.64
C GLU A 209 32.62 14.52 -7.51
N LEU A 210 31.67 15.24 -6.90
CA LEU A 210 30.50 15.80 -7.58
C LEU A 210 30.65 17.29 -7.92
N ARG A 211 31.71 17.98 -7.46
CA ARG A 211 31.84 19.45 -7.59
C ARG A 211 31.93 19.94 -9.03
N ASP A 212 32.53 19.13 -9.89
CA ASP A 212 32.69 19.42 -11.33
C ASP A 212 31.75 18.58 -12.20
N ALA A 213 30.94 17.72 -11.59
CA ALA A 213 29.96 16.88 -12.26
C ALA A 213 28.72 17.68 -12.66
N THR A 214 28.09 17.31 -13.76
CA THR A 214 26.85 17.95 -14.24
C THR A 214 25.69 16.96 -14.18
N PRO A 215 24.81 17.05 -13.17
CA PRO A 215 23.70 16.12 -13.05
C PRO A 215 22.62 16.41 -14.11
N LYS A 216 21.90 15.35 -14.51
CA LYS A 216 20.60 15.47 -15.15
C LYS A 216 19.57 15.80 -14.09
N VAL A 217 18.86 16.92 -14.26
CA VAL A 217 17.80 17.33 -13.34
C VAL A 217 16.51 16.59 -13.68
N VAL A 218 15.93 15.92 -12.68
CA VAL A 218 14.60 15.32 -12.76
C VAL A 218 13.63 16.26 -12.03
N PRO A 219 12.80 17.02 -12.75
CA PRO A 219 11.78 17.84 -12.11
C PRO A 219 10.71 16.91 -11.52
N LEU A 220 10.27 17.19 -10.30
CA LEU A 220 9.24 16.41 -9.63
C LEU A 220 7.86 16.80 -10.16
N GLU A 221 7.50 16.29 -11.34
CA GLU A 221 6.25 16.63 -12.05
C GLU A 221 5.20 15.51 -12.00
N ASP A 222 5.61 14.24 -12.05
CA ASP A 222 4.73 13.05 -12.06
C ASP A 222 4.82 12.23 -10.75
N PHE A 223 5.02 12.92 -9.62
CA PHE A 223 5.07 12.28 -8.30
C PHE A 223 3.68 11.99 -7.72
N GLU A 224 3.59 11.05 -6.77
CA GLU A 224 2.31 10.70 -6.12
C GLU A 224 1.85 11.81 -5.17
N GLN A 225 0.96 12.69 -5.64
CA GLN A 225 0.42 13.80 -4.85
C GLN A 225 -0.59 13.36 -3.79
N GLU A 226 -1.38 12.33 -4.09
CA GLU A 226 -2.41 11.79 -3.19
C GLU A 226 -2.23 10.27 -3.06
N ALA A 227 -2.25 9.78 -1.83
CA ALA A 227 -2.34 8.37 -1.52
C ALA A 227 -3.41 8.17 -0.44
N PHE A 228 -3.74 6.92 -0.15
CA PHE A 228 -4.80 6.62 0.82
C PHE A 228 -4.28 6.21 2.20
N GLY A 229 -2.96 6.09 2.36
CA GLY A 229 -2.35 5.75 3.64
C GLY A 229 -1.06 6.52 3.87
N GLN A 230 -0.75 6.71 5.13
CA GLN A 230 0.44 7.38 5.64
C GLN A 230 1.14 6.51 6.68
N VAL A 231 2.43 6.75 6.87
CA VAL A 231 3.15 6.27 8.06
C VAL A 231 2.61 6.97 9.31
N SER A 232 2.76 6.38 10.49
CA SER A 232 2.61 7.13 11.75
C SER A 232 3.98 7.63 12.19
N ALA A 233 4.06 8.88 12.67
CA ALA A 233 5.29 9.44 13.22
C ALA A 233 5.02 10.21 14.52
N SER A 234 5.90 10.08 15.52
CA SER A 234 5.79 10.83 16.79
C SER A 234 7.10 10.82 17.58
N TYR A 235 7.36 11.92 18.30
CA TYR A 235 8.44 11.99 19.30
C TYR A 235 8.11 11.23 20.60
N LYS A 236 6.84 10.86 20.79
CA LYS A 236 6.38 10.07 21.93
C LYS A 236 6.24 8.61 21.52
N THR A 237 6.26 7.72 22.51
CA THR A 237 5.84 6.33 22.30
C THR A 237 4.35 6.30 21.95
N LEU A 238 4.03 5.82 20.76
CA LEU A 238 2.65 5.68 20.29
C LEU A 238 1.93 4.56 21.05
N MET A 239 0.69 4.82 21.48
CA MET A 239 -0.16 3.81 22.08
C MET A 239 -0.71 2.85 21.01
N PRO A 240 -0.79 1.53 21.26
CA PRO A 240 -1.35 0.60 20.29
C PRO A 240 -2.85 0.85 20.08
N SER A 241 -3.34 0.58 18.88
CA SER A 241 -4.77 0.60 18.53
C SER A 241 -5.16 -0.71 17.83
N THR A 242 -6.46 -1.01 17.75
CA THR A 242 -6.98 -2.15 16.99
C THR A 242 -8.14 -1.75 16.10
N LEU A 243 -8.24 -2.42 14.94
CA LEU A 243 -9.27 -2.17 13.95
C LEU A 243 -10.03 -3.47 13.65
N SER A 244 -11.35 -3.42 13.78
CA SER A 244 -12.23 -4.53 13.41
C SER A 244 -12.85 -4.29 12.04
N LEU A 245 -13.12 -5.38 11.30
CA LEU A 245 -13.80 -5.33 10.01
C LEU A 245 -14.80 -6.48 9.89
N ALA A 246 -15.97 -6.17 9.36
CA ALA A 246 -17.03 -7.10 8.97
C ALA A 246 -17.57 -6.69 7.59
N ALA A 247 -18.05 -7.69 6.83
CA ALA A 247 -18.60 -7.48 5.49
C ALA A 247 -19.95 -8.19 5.34
N SER A 248 -20.88 -7.58 4.60
CA SER A 248 -22.14 -8.21 4.22
C SER A 248 -22.66 -7.64 2.89
N PRO A 249 -23.09 -8.48 1.93
CA PRO A 249 -23.03 -9.95 1.95
C PRO A 249 -21.60 -10.48 1.68
N MET A 250 -21.33 -11.74 2.07
CA MET A 250 -20.06 -12.43 1.79
C MET A 250 -19.99 -13.04 0.37
N PHE A 251 -21.14 -13.11 -0.31
CA PHE A 251 -21.31 -13.64 -1.65
C PHE A 251 -22.25 -12.74 -2.44
N LEU A 252 -21.82 -12.32 -3.63
CA LEU A 252 -22.62 -11.45 -4.49
C LEU A 252 -22.26 -11.64 -5.96
N ILE A 253 -23.08 -11.06 -6.83
CA ILE A 253 -22.81 -10.94 -8.26
C ILE A 253 -22.16 -9.57 -8.49
N GLU A 254 -21.27 -9.49 -9.48
CA GLU A 254 -20.67 -8.25 -9.99
C GLU A 254 -21.70 -7.11 -10.11
N LYS A 255 -21.26 -5.88 -9.80
CA LYS A 255 -22.09 -4.67 -9.63
C LYS A 255 -23.02 -4.66 -8.42
N GLY A 256 -22.97 -5.70 -7.59
CA GLY A 256 -23.61 -5.66 -6.27
C GLY A 256 -22.81 -4.80 -5.29
N THR A 257 -23.50 -4.29 -4.27
CA THR A 257 -22.91 -3.48 -3.21
C THR A 257 -22.60 -4.32 -1.98
N ILE A 258 -21.40 -4.18 -1.43
CA ILE A 258 -21.00 -4.75 -0.15
C ILE A 258 -21.00 -3.64 0.90
N THR A 259 -21.58 -3.93 2.06
CA THR A 259 -21.42 -3.10 3.24
C THR A 259 -20.22 -3.59 4.04
N LEU A 260 -19.18 -2.76 4.11
CA LEU A 260 -18.04 -2.94 5.00
C LEU A 260 -18.28 -2.10 6.25
N SER A 261 -18.16 -2.69 7.43
CA SER A 261 -18.39 -1.99 8.69
C SER A 261 -17.42 -2.48 9.75
N GLY A 262 -17.14 -1.62 10.72
CA GLY A 262 -16.22 -1.98 11.79
C GLY A 262 -16.10 -0.88 12.82
N GLN A 263 -15.10 -1.04 13.68
CA GLN A 263 -14.81 -0.13 14.76
C GLN A 263 -13.31 -0.05 15.04
N LEU A 264 -12.83 1.17 15.24
CA LEU A 264 -11.52 1.51 15.75
C LEU A 264 -11.56 1.61 17.28
N SER A 265 -10.61 0.98 17.97
CA SER A 265 -10.62 0.85 19.44
C SER A 265 -10.46 2.17 20.20
N THR A 266 -9.87 3.19 19.58
CA THR A 266 -9.56 4.48 20.22
C THR A 266 -10.76 5.41 20.33
N ALA A 267 -11.93 5.01 19.78
CA ALA A 267 -13.20 5.74 19.87
C ALA A 267 -13.07 7.24 19.55
N GLN A 268 -12.44 7.56 18.43
CA GLN A 268 -12.25 8.92 17.94
C GLN A 268 -13.10 9.18 16.69
N ALA A 269 -13.65 10.39 16.59
CA ALA A 269 -14.34 10.85 15.39
C ALA A 269 -13.35 11.22 14.29
N ASP A 270 -13.84 11.19 13.05
CA ASP A 270 -13.16 11.73 11.87
C ASP A 270 -11.82 11.06 11.53
N ALA A 271 -11.55 9.87 12.09
CA ALA A 271 -10.40 9.08 11.67
C ALA A 271 -10.67 8.43 10.31
N THR A 272 -9.76 8.67 9.37
CA THR A 272 -9.84 8.12 8.01
C THR A 272 -9.44 6.64 8.01
N ILE A 273 -10.39 5.78 7.66
CA ILE A 273 -10.19 4.35 7.45
C ILE A 273 -10.05 4.08 5.96
N THR A 274 -8.99 3.35 5.60
CA THR A 274 -8.67 3.01 4.21
C THR A 274 -8.92 1.54 3.95
N PHE A 275 -9.62 1.22 2.85
CA PHE A 275 -9.93 -0.15 2.48
C PHE A 275 -9.04 -0.62 1.34
N TYR A 276 -8.42 -1.78 1.51
CA TYR A 276 -7.59 -2.43 0.51
C TYR A 276 -8.25 -3.73 0.04
N VAL A 277 -8.09 -4.04 -1.25
CA VAL A 277 -8.54 -5.29 -1.86
C VAL A 277 -7.43 -5.94 -2.67
N SER A 278 -7.34 -7.27 -2.57
CA SER A 278 -6.60 -8.14 -3.48
C SER A 278 -7.59 -9.11 -4.13
N VAL A 279 -7.59 -9.19 -5.47
CA VAL A 279 -8.52 -10.03 -6.22
C VAL A 279 -7.75 -11.19 -6.83
N ASN A 280 -8.14 -12.42 -6.49
CA ASN A 280 -7.46 -13.64 -6.94
C ASN A 280 -5.94 -13.61 -6.70
N ASN A 281 -5.51 -13.08 -5.55
CA ASN A 281 -4.11 -12.88 -5.17
C ASN A 281 -3.33 -11.87 -6.05
N SER A 282 -4.03 -10.92 -6.69
CA SER A 282 -3.38 -9.75 -7.31
C SER A 282 -2.70 -8.87 -6.25
N PRO A 283 -1.79 -7.97 -6.66
CA PRO A 283 -1.33 -6.90 -5.77
C PRO A 283 -2.48 -6.15 -5.10
N TRP A 284 -2.24 -5.70 -3.87
CA TRP A 284 -3.22 -4.94 -3.10
C TRP A 284 -3.43 -3.57 -3.74
N ARG A 285 -4.70 -3.19 -3.91
CA ARG A 285 -5.10 -1.86 -4.38
C ARG A 285 -6.09 -1.25 -3.41
N VAL A 286 -6.19 0.07 -3.42
CA VAL A 286 -7.15 0.79 -2.59
C VAL A 286 -8.53 0.76 -3.25
N VAL A 287 -9.55 0.55 -2.43
CA VAL A 287 -10.97 0.59 -2.81
C VAL A 287 -11.57 1.96 -2.54
N GLY A 288 -11.15 2.60 -1.45
CA GLY A 288 -11.64 3.91 -1.02
C GLY A 288 -11.43 4.11 0.47
N THR A 289 -12.01 5.19 0.99
CA THR A 289 -11.89 5.60 2.39
C THR A 289 -13.25 5.94 2.99
N THR A 290 -13.32 5.92 4.31
CA THR A 290 -14.46 6.45 5.09
C THR A 290 -13.95 7.06 6.39
N SER A 291 -14.80 7.80 7.10
CA SER A 291 -14.46 8.39 8.41
C SER A 291 -15.22 7.72 9.53
N THR A 292 -14.62 7.65 10.72
CA THR A 292 -15.26 7.13 11.93
C THR A 292 -16.23 8.13 12.57
N ASP A 293 -17.28 7.61 13.22
CA ASP A 293 -18.09 8.37 14.18
C ASP A 293 -17.35 8.59 15.50
N SER A 294 -17.95 9.34 16.44
CA SER A 294 -17.36 9.61 17.76
C SER A 294 -17.17 8.38 18.65
N ALA A 295 -17.70 7.22 18.27
CA ALA A 295 -17.47 5.94 18.94
C ALA A 295 -16.43 5.09 18.20
N GLY A 296 -15.76 5.64 17.17
CA GLY A 296 -14.79 4.93 16.33
C GLY A 296 -15.43 3.99 15.32
N ARG A 297 -16.76 3.98 15.15
CA ARG A 297 -17.45 3.09 14.22
C ARG A 297 -17.44 3.68 12.83
N PHE A 298 -17.37 2.81 11.83
CA PHE A 298 -17.39 3.22 10.44
C PHE A 298 -18.26 2.29 9.59
N THR A 299 -18.73 2.82 8.47
CA THR A 299 -19.40 2.05 7.43
C THR A 299 -18.98 2.59 6.07
N TYR A 300 -18.75 1.68 5.12
CA TYR A 300 -18.38 1.97 3.75
C TYR A 300 -19.16 1.05 2.81
N TYR A 301 -19.66 1.63 1.73
CA TYR A 301 -20.39 0.90 0.70
C TYR A 301 -19.49 0.74 -0.51
N TRP A 302 -19.16 -0.51 -0.84
CA TRP A 302 -18.33 -0.82 -2.00
C TRP A 302 -19.17 -1.44 -3.11
N ASP A 303 -19.34 -0.71 -4.20
CA ASP A 303 -19.91 -1.23 -5.43
C ASP A 303 -18.85 -2.04 -6.20
N THR A 304 -19.08 -3.34 -6.33
CA THR A 304 -18.10 -4.25 -6.93
C THR A 304 -17.98 -4.07 -8.44
N ASP A 305 -16.80 -3.63 -8.88
CA ASP A 305 -16.40 -3.51 -10.28
C ASP A 305 -15.52 -4.70 -10.75
N VAL A 306 -15.29 -5.66 -9.86
CA VAL A 306 -14.43 -6.84 -10.06
C VAL A 306 -15.18 -8.12 -9.75
N SER A 307 -14.67 -9.24 -10.28
CA SER A 307 -15.15 -10.57 -9.95
C SER A 307 -14.00 -11.51 -9.58
N GLY A 308 -14.31 -12.50 -8.72
CA GLY A 308 -13.35 -13.44 -8.18
C GLY A 308 -13.39 -13.52 -6.65
N ILE A 309 -12.34 -14.13 -6.08
CA ILE A 309 -12.13 -14.19 -4.65
C ILE A 309 -11.45 -12.88 -4.24
N CYS A 310 -12.14 -12.07 -3.43
CA CYS A 310 -11.62 -10.78 -2.97
C CYS A 310 -11.21 -10.90 -1.50
N SER A 311 -9.92 -10.68 -1.24
CA SER A 311 -9.37 -10.49 0.10
C SER A 311 -9.41 -8.99 0.41
N ILE A 312 -10.07 -8.62 1.51
CA ILE A 312 -10.33 -7.24 1.91
C ILE A 312 -9.77 -7.01 3.31
N ARG A 313 -9.16 -5.85 3.54
CA ARG A 313 -8.81 -5.37 4.88
C ARG A 313 -9.03 -3.86 4.98
N ALA A 314 -9.21 -3.39 6.20
CA ALA A 314 -9.22 -1.98 6.53
C ALA A 314 -7.92 -1.62 7.26
N SER A 315 -7.48 -0.37 7.11
CA SER A 315 -6.29 0.16 7.76
C SER A 315 -6.57 1.56 8.27
N TRP A 316 -6.01 1.89 9.42
CA TRP A 316 -5.91 3.25 9.92
C TRP A 316 -4.44 3.60 10.11
N SER A 317 -4.01 4.76 9.61
CA SER A 317 -2.61 5.19 9.67
C SER A 317 -2.10 5.57 11.05
N GLY A 318 -2.98 5.72 12.04
CA GLY A 318 -2.60 6.23 13.36
C GLY A 318 -2.66 7.77 13.41
N ASN A 319 -2.12 8.32 14.49
CA ASN A 319 -1.94 9.75 14.71
C ASN A 319 -0.78 10.01 15.68
N GLU A 320 -0.63 11.25 16.15
CA GLU A 320 0.40 11.66 17.12
C GLU A 320 0.42 10.88 18.45
N ASN A 321 -0.72 10.25 18.81
CA ASN A 321 -0.93 9.58 20.09
C ASN A 321 -1.00 8.05 19.96
N TYR A 322 -1.49 7.54 18.83
CA TYR A 322 -1.71 6.11 18.61
C TYR A 322 -1.05 5.62 17.32
N ALA A 323 -0.48 4.42 17.40
CA ALA A 323 0.02 3.71 16.22
C ALA A 323 -1.15 3.33 15.31
N GLY A 324 -0.86 3.20 14.02
CA GLY A 324 -1.79 2.65 13.05
C GLY A 324 -2.25 1.25 13.41
N ALA A 325 -3.32 0.80 12.75
CA ALA A 325 -3.85 -0.55 12.93
C ALA A 325 -4.50 -1.07 11.67
N ASP A 326 -4.18 -2.32 11.36
CA ASP A 326 -4.82 -3.10 10.31
C ASP A 326 -5.89 -4.04 10.89
N SER A 327 -6.98 -4.22 10.14
CA SER A 327 -7.95 -5.27 10.45
C SER A 327 -7.42 -6.64 10.04
N SER A 328 -8.07 -7.69 10.56
CA SER A 328 -7.93 -9.00 9.93
C SER A 328 -8.41 -8.96 8.47
N VAL A 329 -7.86 -9.86 7.65
CA VAL A 329 -8.28 -10.02 6.25
C VAL A 329 -9.59 -10.79 6.21
N LEU A 330 -10.58 -10.24 5.50
CA LEU A 330 -11.84 -10.90 5.17
C LEU A 330 -11.79 -11.40 3.73
N THR A 331 -12.36 -12.58 3.47
CA THR A 331 -12.47 -13.12 2.11
C THR A 331 -13.93 -13.19 1.70
N ILE A 332 -14.27 -12.57 0.56
CA ILE A 332 -15.60 -12.64 -0.05
C ILE A 332 -15.51 -13.19 -1.48
N THR A 333 -16.64 -13.62 -2.03
CA THR A 333 -16.71 -14.10 -3.42
C THR A 333 -17.66 -13.24 -4.24
N VAL A 334 -17.15 -12.67 -5.33
CA VAL A 334 -17.93 -11.92 -6.32
C VAL A 334 -18.02 -12.73 -7.61
N LEU A 335 -19.22 -13.18 -7.98
CA LEU A 335 -19.44 -13.94 -9.21
C LEU A 335 -19.56 -13.00 -10.41
N SER A 336 -18.85 -13.34 -11.50
CA SER A 336 -19.01 -12.62 -12.77
C SER A 336 -20.44 -12.75 -13.28
N LEU A 337 -21.02 -11.65 -13.76
CA LEU A 337 -22.38 -11.65 -14.30
C LEU A 337 -22.50 -12.61 -15.50
N LEU A 338 -21.48 -12.65 -16.37
CA LEU A 338 -21.44 -13.55 -17.53
C LEU A 338 -21.45 -15.03 -17.10
N PHE A 339 -20.74 -15.36 -16.03
CA PHE A 339 -20.71 -16.72 -15.50
C PHE A 339 -22.07 -17.15 -14.97
N VAL A 340 -22.79 -16.26 -14.28
CA VAL A 340 -24.14 -16.52 -13.80
C VAL A 340 -25.11 -16.70 -14.96
N ILE A 341 -25.03 -15.85 -16.00
CA ILE A 341 -25.85 -15.98 -17.21
C ILE A 341 -25.58 -17.30 -17.93
N LEU A 342 -24.31 -17.72 -18.03
CA LEU A 342 -23.93 -18.98 -18.65
C LEU A 342 -24.52 -20.18 -17.90
N ILE A 343 -24.44 -20.20 -16.57
CA ILE A 343 -25.04 -21.25 -15.74
C ILE A 343 -26.55 -21.29 -15.96
N ALA A 344 -27.22 -20.13 -15.96
CA ALA A 344 -28.64 -20.05 -16.20
C ALA A 344 -29.01 -20.59 -17.60
N ALA A 345 -28.27 -20.21 -18.64
CA ALA A 345 -28.49 -20.69 -20.01
C ALA A 345 -28.30 -22.22 -20.13
N VAL A 346 -27.24 -22.77 -19.54
CA VAL A 346 -27.01 -24.23 -19.50
C VAL A 346 -28.14 -24.93 -18.73
N GLY A 347 -28.60 -24.36 -17.61
CA GLY A 347 -29.73 -24.88 -16.85
C GLY A 347 -31.01 -24.93 -17.66
N VAL A 348 -31.33 -23.86 -18.39
CA VAL A 348 -32.49 -23.81 -19.31
C VAL A 348 -32.36 -24.86 -20.42
N LEU A 349 -31.19 -24.98 -21.05
CA LEU A 349 -30.95 -25.98 -22.09
C LEU A 349 -31.09 -27.42 -21.56
N ALA A 350 -30.64 -27.69 -20.33
CA ALA A 350 -30.81 -28.99 -19.69
C ALA A 350 -32.28 -29.31 -19.40
N ILE A 351 -33.06 -28.32 -18.94
CA ILE A 351 -34.51 -28.46 -18.71
C ILE A 351 -35.24 -28.75 -20.03
N VAL A 352 -34.92 -28.00 -21.10
CA VAL A 352 -35.48 -28.23 -22.44
C VAL A 352 -35.09 -29.61 -22.98
N GLY A 353 -33.81 -29.99 -22.84
CA GLY A 353 -33.32 -31.32 -23.21
C GLY A 353 -34.06 -32.45 -22.49
N LEU A 354 -34.29 -32.30 -21.18
CA LEU A 354 -35.04 -33.27 -20.40
C LEU A 354 -36.52 -33.34 -20.82
N ALA A 355 -37.16 -32.20 -21.08
CA ALA A 355 -38.54 -32.15 -21.54
C ALA A 355 -38.70 -32.84 -22.90
N THR A 356 -37.82 -32.54 -23.87
CA THR A 356 -37.83 -33.18 -25.19
C THR A 356 -37.57 -34.69 -25.11
N PHE A 357 -36.68 -35.14 -24.23
CA PHE A 357 -36.44 -36.56 -23.98
C PHE A 357 -37.66 -37.28 -23.37
N ILE A 358 -38.33 -36.65 -22.40
CA ILE A 358 -39.55 -37.22 -21.80
C ILE A 358 -40.67 -37.28 -22.85
N MET A 359 -40.81 -36.26 -23.70
CA MET A 359 -41.80 -36.24 -24.78
C MET A 359 -41.52 -37.31 -25.84
N SER A 360 -40.26 -37.52 -26.23
CA SER A 360 -39.91 -38.55 -27.23
C SER A 360 -40.17 -39.97 -26.74
N LYS A 361 -40.05 -40.23 -25.44
CA LYS A 361 -40.42 -41.51 -24.81
C LYS A 361 -41.94 -41.75 -24.69
N ARG A 362 -42.76 -40.70 -24.84
CA ARG A 362 -44.23 -40.78 -24.81
C ARG A 362 -44.86 -40.90 -26.20
N ALA A 363 -44.08 -40.96 -27.27
CA ALA A 363 -44.60 -41.25 -28.61
C ALA A 363 -45.27 -42.66 -28.63
N PRO A 364 -46.50 -42.81 -29.16
CA PRO A 364 -47.20 -44.09 -29.12
C PRO A 364 -46.50 -45.16 -29.96
N GLN A 365 -46.19 -46.31 -29.37
CA GLN A 365 -46.07 -47.56 -30.13
C GLN A 365 -47.47 -47.92 -30.65
N GLY A 366 -47.69 -47.79 -31.95
CA GLY A 366 -48.97 -48.14 -32.56
C GLY A 366 -49.06 -47.76 -34.02
N VAL A 367 -48.30 -48.44 -34.87
CA VAL A 367 -48.71 -48.62 -36.27
C VAL A 367 -49.45 -49.95 -36.31
N PRO A 368 -50.77 -49.99 -36.56
CA PRO A 368 -51.48 -51.25 -36.76
C PRO A 368 -50.93 -51.95 -38.00
N GLU A 369 -50.61 -53.23 -37.85
CA GLU A 369 -50.21 -54.11 -38.94
C GLU A 369 -51.31 -54.14 -40.03
N PRO A 370 -50.97 -53.98 -41.33
CA PRO A 370 -51.97 -53.97 -42.39
C PRO A 370 -52.66 -55.33 -42.48
N GLN A 371 -53.97 -55.39 -42.25
CA GLN A 371 -54.75 -56.61 -42.48
C GLN A 371 -54.74 -56.99 -43.96
N ALA A 372 -54.41 -58.26 -44.23
CA ALA A 372 -54.42 -58.85 -45.56
C ALA A 372 -55.85 -58.90 -46.14
N PRO A 373 -56.03 -58.70 -47.46
CA PRO A 373 -57.36 -58.64 -48.06
C PRO A 373 -58.04 -60.02 -48.05
N GLU A 374 -59.30 -60.04 -47.60
CA GLU A 374 -60.22 -61.18 -47.73
C GLU A 374 -60.55 -61.40 -49.21
N ILE A 375 -60.32 -62.63 -49.68
CA ILE A 375 -60.70 -63.08 -51.02
C ILE A 375 -62.09 -63.71 -50.90
N SER A 376 -63.11 -63.07 -51.46
CA SER A 376 -64.43 -63.66 -51.66
C SER A 376 -64.44 -64.54 -52.92
N TYR A 377 -65.00 -65.74 -52.78
CA TYR A 377 -65.11 -66.84 -53.76
C TYR A 377 -65.47 -66.46 -55.19
#